data_AF-A0A3P3VW67-F1
#
_entry.id   AF-A0A3P3VW67-F1
#
_cell.length_a   1.000
_cell.length_b   1.000
_cell.length_c   1.000
_cell.angle_alpha   90.00
_cell.angle_beta   90.00
_cell.angle_gamma   90.00
#
_symmetry.space_group_name_H-M   'P 1'
#
loop_
_entity.id
_entity.type
_entity.pdbx_description
1 polymer ?
#
loop_
_entity_poly.entity_id
_entity_poly.type
_entity_poly.pdbx_seq_one_letter_code
_entity_poly.pdbx_strand_id
1 'polypeptide(L)' 'MRKEIIKKDWDYNFYKNEDKYILSVLCGTVGLFEINIQLSKDEISVYKEKGETYIDELAKSIQNSPSSFSNRNLIVDK' A
#
# COMPACT_ATOMS: atom_id res chain seq x y z
N MET A 1 -16.66 0.60 -5.94
CA MET A 1 -16.57 -0.87 -5.69
C MET A 1 -15.10 -1.20 -5.45
N ARG A 2 -14.77 -1.88 -4.34
CA ARG A 2 -13.41 -2.31 -4.02
C ARG A 2 -13.10 -3.60 -4.78
N LYS A 3 -11.98 -3.63 -5.50
CA LYS A 3 -11.45 -4.81 -6.17
C LYS A 3 -10.05 -5.09 -5.63
N GLU A 4 -9.90 -6.21 -4.94
CA GLU A 4 -8.59 -6.67 -4.49
C GLU A 4 -7.74 -7.09 -5.67
N ILE A 5 -6.45 -6.73 -5.65
CA ILE A 5 -5.48 -7.02 -6.71
C ILE A 5 -4.45 -8.01 -6.19
N ILE A 6 -3.81 -7.70 -5.05
CA ILE A 6 -2.85 -8.56 -4.37
C ILE A 6 -3.14 -8.48 -2.87
N LYS A 7 -3.22 -9.64 -2.21
CA LYS A 7 -3.36 -9.72 -0.77
C LYS A 7 -2.28 -10.63 -0.21
N LYS A 8 -1.46 -10.07 0.68
CA LYS A 8 -0.53 -10.82 1.53
C LYS A 8 -0.95 -10.57 2.98
N ASP A 9 -1.67 -11.54 3.56
CA ASP A 9 -2.41 -11.40 4.84
C ASP A 9 -1.62 -10.80 6.01
N TRP A 10 -0.30 -10.89 6.02
CA TRP A 10 0.57 -10.38 7.10
C TRP A 10 1.52 -9.25 6.66
N ASP A 11 1.43 -8.82 5.42
CA ASP A 11 2.37 -7.86 4.82
C ASP A 11 1.64 -6.62 4.30
N TYR A 12 0.78 -6.81 3.30
CA TYR A 12 0.04 -5.72 2.68
C TYR A 12 -1.19 -6.22 1.91
N ASN A 13 -2.14 -5.33 1.72
CA ASN A 13 -3.26 -5.49 0.81
C ASN A 13 -3.26 -4.37 -0.23
N PHE A 14 -3.14 -4.76 -1.50
CA PHE A 14 -3.20 -3.88 -2.64
C PHE A 14 -4.54 -4.06 -3.36
N TYR A 15 -5.31 -2.98 -3.45
CA TYR A 15 -6.65 -3.01 -4.03
C TYR A 15 -6.95 -1.74 -4.82
N LYS A 16 -7.81 -1.87 -5.82
CA LYS A 16 -8.42 -0.73 -6.50
C LYS A 16 -9.71 -0.35 -5.78
N ASN A 17 -9.85 0.90 -5.40
CA ASN A 17 -11.11 1.46 -4.95
C ASN A 17 -11.57 2.52 -5.96
N GLU A 18 -12.64 2.23 -6.70
CA GLU A 18 -13.12 3.04 -7.81
C GLU A 18 -12.03 3.28 -8.87
N ASP A 19 -11.43 4.47 -8.90
CA ASP A 19 -10.30 4.79 -9.80
C ASP A 19 -8.96 4.99 -9.08
N LYS A 20 -8.92 4.71 -7.77
CA LYS A 20 -7.71 4.87 -6.94
C LYS A 20 -7.09 3.51 -6.66
N TYR A 21 -5.78 3.42 -6.83
CA TYR A 21 -5.00 2.28 -6.36
C TYR A 21 -4.53 2.55 -4.94
N ILE A 22 -4.95 1.71 -4.01
CA ILE A 22 -4.62 1.83 -2.59
C ILE A 22 -3.72 0.66 -2.22
N LEU A 23 -2.60 0.97 -1.54
CA LEU A 23 -1.74 0.01 -0.89
C LEU A 23 -1.87 0.19 0.62
N SER A 24 -2.44 -0.82 1.27
CA SER A 24 -2.56 -0.91 2.73
C SER A 24 -1.45 -1.81 3.24
N VAL A 25 -0.55 -1.28 4.06
CA VAL A 25 0.64 -1.99 4.53
C VAL A 25 0.57 -2.17 6.04
N LEU A 26 0.68 -3.41 6.48
CA LEU A 26 0.74 -3.75 7.90
C LEU A 26 2.15 -3.41 8.41
N CYS A 27 2.23 -2.51 9.38
CA CYS A 27 3.46 -1.99 9.95
C CYS A 27 3.49 -2.23 11.46
N GLY A 28 4.70 -2.28 12.02
CA GLY A 28 4.92 -2.34 13.47
C GLY A 28 5.33 -3.73 13.97
N THR A 29 6.28 -3.74 14.89
CA THR A 29 6.82 -4.95 15.53
C THR A 29 6.22 -5.22 16.90
N VAL A 30 5.87 -4.15 17.63
CA VAL A 30 5.35 -4.22 19.01
C VAL A 30 3.85 -3.90 19.09
N GLY A 31 3.34 -3.13 18.13
CA GLY A 31 1.93 -2.85 17.94
C GLY A 31 1.65 -2.72 16.44
N LEU A 32 0.70 -3.51 15.95
CA LEU A 32 0.33 -3.55 14.53
C LEU A 32 -0.54 -2.34 14.19
N PHE A 33 -0.13 -1.59 13.18
CA PHE A 33 -0.90 -0.50 12.59
C PHE A 33 -0.83 -0.58 11.06
N GLU A 34 -1.83 -0.03 10.38
CA GLU A 34 -1.90 -0.04 8.92
C GLU A 34 -1.57 1.35 8.37
N ILE A 35 -0.65 1.41 7.40
CA ILE A 35 -0.45 2.59 6.57
C ILE A 35 -1.14 2.38 5.23
N ASN A 36 -2.11 3.24 4.93
CA ASN A 36 -2.88 3.19 3.70
C ASN A 36 -2.43 4.33 2.80
N ILE A 37 -1.74 4.03 1.70
CA ILE A 37 -1.35 5.06 0.73
C ILE A 37 -2.09 4.88 -0.58
N GLN A 38 -2.44 6.01 -1.21
CA GLN A 38 -2.83 6.01 -2.62
C GLN A 38 -1.58 6.08 -3.49
N LEU A 39 -1.49 5.19 -4.48
CA LEU A 39 -0.45 5.26 -5.50
C LEU A 39 -0.64 6.49 -6.38
N SER A 40 0.47 7.15 -6.65
CA SER A 40 0.59 8.26 -7.58
C SER A 40 0.55 7.76 -9.02
N LYS A 41 0.32 8.65 -9.99
CA LYS A 41 0.27 8.27 -11.41
C LYS A 41 1.57 7.58 -11.86
N ASP A 42 2.72 8.06 -11.40
CA ASP A 42 4.03 7.47 -11.66
C ASP A 42 4.16 6.06 -11.08
N GLU A 43 3.74 5.87 -9.82
CA GLU A 43 3.76 4.56 -9.15
C GLU A 43 2.82 3.56 -9.85
N ILE A 44 1.68 4.02 -10.36
CA ILE A 44 0.75 3.20 -11.16
C ILE A 44 1.39 2.78 -12.49
N SER A 45 2.12 3.68 -13.16
CA SER A 45 2.84 3.34 -14.39
C SER A 45 3.91 2.29 -14.13
N VAL A 46 4.72 2.45 -13.08
CA VAL A 46 5.75 1.48 -12.70
C VAL A 46 5.12 0.15 -12.29
N TYR A 47 4.02 0.16 -11.55
CA TYR A 47 3.25 -1.06 -11.26
C TYR A 47 2.77 -1.76 -12.54
N LYS A 48 2.29 -1.03 -13.55
CA LYS A 48 1.85 -1.63 -14.82
C LYS A 48 3.00 -2.25 -15.61
N GLU A 49 4.23 -1.75 -15.46
CA GLU A 49 5.42 -2.29 -16.12
C GLU A 49 6.05 -3.46 -15.34
N LYS A 50 6.18 -3.33 -14.01
CA LYS A 50 6.90 -4.29 -13.15
C LYS A 50 5.99 -5.28 -12.43
N GLY A 51 4.69 -5.04 -12.40
CA GLY A 51 3.70 -5.90 -11.73
C GLY A 51 3.87 -5.94 -10.21
N GLU A 52 3.62 -7.11 -9.63
CA GLU A 52 3.65 -7.35 -8.17
C GLU A 52 5.00 -7.00 -7.53
N THR A 53 6.13 -7.22 -8.22
CA THR A 53 7.46 -6.96 -7.68
C THR A 53 7.62 -5.54 -7.16
N TYR A 54 7.10 -4.56 -7.90
CA TYR A 54 7.14 -3.16 -7.48
C TYR A 54 6.30 -2.90 -6.22
N ILE A 55 5.14 -3.55 -6.10
CA ILE A 55 4.26 -3.41 -4.93
C ILE A 55 4.93 -4.04 -3.70
N ASP A 56 5.62 -5.16 -3.86
CA ASP A 56 6.40 -5.80 -2.78
C ASP A 56 7.53 -4.89 -2.27
N GLU A 57 8.28 -4.28 -3.20
CA GLU A 57 9.34 -3.33 -2.86
C GLU A 57 8.78 -2.08 -2.16
N LEU A 58 7.66 -1.55 -2.65
CA LEU A 58 7.00 -0.38 -2.08
C LEU A 58 6.46 -0.69 -0.67
N ALA A 59 5.80 -1.83 -0.49
CA ALA A 59 5.29 -2.27 0.81
C ALA A 59 6.43 -2.44 1.82
N LYS A 60 7.53 -3.09 1.43
CA LYS A 60 8.73 -3.19 2.27
C LYS A 60 9.32 -1.82 2.61
N SER A 61 9.36 -0.90 1.67
CA SER A 61 9.84 0.47 1.94
C SER A 61 8.98 1.17 3.00
N ILE A 62 7.66 0.98 2.94
CA ILE A 62 6.71 1.53 3.92
C ILE A 62 6.88 0.85 5.29
N GLN A 63 7.01 -0.48 5.34
CA GLN A 63 7.26 -1.21 6.60
C GLN A 63 8.56 -0.80 7.28
N ASN A 64 9.63 -0.58 6.50
CA ASN A 64 10.94 -0.18 7.04
C ASN A 64 10.96 1.29 7.49
N SER A 65 10.20 2.17 6.82
CA SER A 65 10.21 3.61 7.08
C SER A 65 8.80 4.20 7.21
N PRO A 66 7.94 3.68 8.11
CA PRO A 66 6.52 4.07 8.17
C PRO A 66 6.33 5.56 8.42
N SER A 67 7.20 6.18 9.24
CA SER A 67 7.20 7.61 9.54
C SER A 67 7.36 8.50 8.30
N SER A 68 8.06 8.04 7.26
CA SER A 68 8.22 8.77 6.00
C SER A 68 6.93 8.78 5.16
N PHE A 69 6.03 7.82 5.41
CA PHE A 69 4.76 7.69 4.71
C PHE A 69 3.57 8.20 5.53
N SER A 70 3.77 8.63 6.78
CA SER A 70 2.73 9.21 7.64
C SER A 70 1.97 10.37 6.98
N ASN A 71 2.65 11.19 6.17
CA ASN A 71 2.02 12.32 5.47
C ASN A 71 1.18 11.90 4.26
N ARG A 72 1.36 10.67 3.78
CA ARG A 72 0.58 10.05 2.70
C ARG A 72 -0.46 9.06 3.24
N ASN A 73 -0.48 8.83 4.55
CA ASN A 73 -1.42 7.91 5.18
C ASN A 73 -2.84 8.46 5.07
N LEU A 74 -3.69 7.71 4.41
CA LEU A 74 -5.11 7.97 4.33
C LEU A 74 -5.75 7.46 5.61
N ILE A 75 -6.48 8.33 6.29
CA ILE A 75 -7.44 7.93 7.30
C ILE A 75 -8.60 7.28 6.55
N VAL A 76 -8.48 5.98 6.32
CA VAL A 76 -9.62 5.16 5.90
C VAL A 76 -10.47 4.94 7.15
N ASP A 77 -11.51 5.77 7.30
CA ASP A 77 -12.53 5.57 8.32
C ASP A 77 -13.13 4.17 8.12
N LYS A 78 -13.14 3.39 9.19
CA LYS A 78 -13.29 1.93 9.17
C LYS A 78 -14.74 1.51 9.18
#